data_AF-A0A955HCS1-F1
#
_entry.id   AF-A0A955HCS1-F1
#
_cell.length_a   1.000
_cell.length_b   1.000
_cell.length_c   1.000
_cell.angle_alpha   90.00
_cell.angle_beta   90.00
_cell.angle_gamma   90.00
#
_symmetry.space_group_name_H-M   'P 1'
#
loop_
_entity.id
_entity.type
_entity.pdbx_description
1 polymer ?
#
loop_
_entity_poly.entity_id
_entity_poly.type
_entity_poly.pdbx_seq_one_letter_code
_entity_poly.pdbx_strand_id
1 'polypeptide(L)'
;MSLSSFESANLGKQSERFVEFLRGLEVTASQAWEAYELLLGTADKPATDRTVIALAEKMQKLERGGIPVSEFARIIERLRDEEASLNGFKTYLEASALSENEKHMLWSIPTKRRCGILECFVDGTSIGVISVEKTGAESHMAHELFGAIKSVMSRIKEMYGEEGLKSVTFSFEAKE
;
A
#
# COMPACT_ATOMS: atom_id res chain seq x y z
N MET A 1 -35.74 1.05 -5.16
CA MET A 1 -34.43 0.39 -4.96
C MET A 1 -34.60 -1.06 -5.38
N SER A 2 -33.77 -1.56 -6.30
CA SER A 2 -33.82 -2.97 -6.73
C SER A 2 -33.07 -3.86 -5.74
N LEU A 3 -33.45 -5.15 -5.65
CA LEU A 3 -32.74 -6.18 -4.88
C LEU A 3 -31.24 -6.19 -5.18
N SER A 4 -30.87 -5.98 -6.44
CA SER A 4 -29.48 -5.88 -6.89
C SER A 4 -28.68 -4.74 -6.24
N SER A 5 -29.31 -3.60 -5.94
CA SER A 5 -28.64 -2.46 -5.28
C SER A 5 -28.44 -2.69 -3.79
N PHE A 6 -29.28 -3.52 -3.15
CA PHE A 6 -29.16 -3.85 -1.74
C PHE A 6 -28.08 -4.92 -1.51
N GLU A 7 -28.01 -5.94 -2.37
CA GLU A 7 -26.99 -6.99 -2.32
C GLU A 7 -25.58 -6.45 -2.58
N SER A 8 -25.43 -5.54 -3.55
CA SER A 8 -24.15 -4.89 -3.84
C SER A 8 -23.68 -3.96 -2.72
N ALA A 9 -24.59 -3.22 -2.07
CA ALA A 9 -24.26 -2.40 -0.91
C ALA A 9 -23.87 -3.23 0.33
N ASN A 10 -24.49 -4.41 0.52
CA ASN A 10 -24.15 -5.33 1.60
C ASN A 10 -22.79 -6.00 1.36
N LEU A 11 -22.51 -6.43 0.12
CA LEU A 11 -21.22 -6.98 -0.27
C LEU A 11 -20.09 -5.97 -0.04
N GLY A 12 -20.27 -4.73 -0.47
CA GLY A 12 -19.27 -3.66 -0.26
C GLY A 12 -18.89 -3.49 1.22
N LYS A 13 -19.89 -3.42 2.11
CA LYS A 13 -19.65 -3.30 3.57
C LYS A 13 -18.95 -4.51 4.16
N GLN A 14 -19.22 -5.71 3.66
CA GLN A 14 -18.57 -6.93 4.15
C GLN A 14 -17.13 -7.05 3.64
N SER A 15 -16.87 -6.69 2.37
CA SER A 15 -15.51 -6.59 1.83
C SER A 15 -14.67 -5.56 2.58
N GLU A 16 -15.23 -4.37 2.89
CA GLU A 16 -14.55 -3.35 3.71
C GLU A 16 -14.17 -3.88 5.10
N ARG A 17 -15.11 -4.55 5.79
CA ARG A 17 -14.85 -5.18 7.09
C ARG A 17 -13.75 -6.23 7.03
N PHE A 18 -13.65 -6.96 5.92
CA PHE A 18 -12.60 -7.94 5.71
C PHE A 18 -11.24 -7.27 5.52
N VAL A 19 -11.17 -6.18 4.75
CA VAL A 19 -9.95 -5.38 4.58
C VAL A 19 -9.50 -4.74 5.90
N GLU A 20 -10.43 -4.19 6.69
CA GLU A 20 -10.14 -3.67 8.03
C GLU A 20 -9.59 -4.73 8.96
N PHE A 21 -10.14 -5.95 8.90
CA PHE A 21 -9.66 -7.08 9.69
C PHE A 21 -8.23 -7.47 9.31
N LEU A 22 -7.91 -7.55 8.02
CA LEU A 22 -6.55 -7.82 7.55
C LEU A 22 -5.55 -6.77 8.06
N ARG A 23 -5.94 -5.48 8.01
CA ARG A 23 -5.12 -4.37 8.51
C ARG A 23 -4.92 -4.42 10.02
N GLY A 24 -5.96 -4.74 10.78
CA GLY A 24 -5.88 -4.80 12.24
C GLY A 24 -4.98 -5.90 12.78
N LEU A 25 -4.70 -6.93 11.97
CA LEU A 25 -3.82 -8.04 12.32
C LEU A 25 -2.42 -7.95 11.70
N GLU A 26 -2.12 -6.88 10.95
CA GLU A 26 -0.87 -6.72 10.20
C GLU A 26 -0.51 -7.97 9.36
N VAL A 27 -1.53 -8.61 8.78
CA VAL A 27 -1.40 -9.87 8.04
C VAL A 27 -0.68 -9.62 6.72
N THR A 28 0.29 -10.46 6.39
CA THR A 28 0.98 -10.43 5.09
C THR A 28 0.14 -11.07 3.98
N ALA A 29 0.36 -10.68 2.72
CA ALA A 29 -0.33 -11.29 1.57
C ALA A 29 -0.12 -12.80 1.52
N SER A 30 1.06 -13.30 1.88
CA SER A 30 1.37 -14.74 1.95
C SER A 30 0.52 -15.45 3.01
N GLN A 31 0.40 -14.90 4.22
CA GLN A 31 -0.47 -15.47 5.27
C GLN A 31 -1.95 -15.42 4.86
N ALA A 32 -2.37 -14.36 4.19
CA ALA A 32 -3.73 -14.25 3.69
C ALA A 32 -4.04 -15.27 2.59
N TRP A 33 -3.06 -15.55 1.72
CA TRP A 33 -3.16 -16.59 0.69
C TRP A 33 -3.22 -17.99 1.30
N GLU A 34 -2.36 -18.29 2.28
CA GLU A 34 -2.39 -19.57 3.00
C GLU A 34 -3.76 -19.80 3.68
N ALA A 35 -4.33 -18.76 4.30
CA ALA A 35 -5.67 -18.83 4.90
C ALA A 35 -6.77 -19.08 3.86
N TYR A 36 -6.61 -18.53 2.66
CA TYR A 36 -7.50 -18.77 1.52
C TYR A 36 -7.40 -20.21 1.00
N GLU A 37 -6.20 -20.78 0.93
CA GLU A 37 -5.99 -22.20 0.57
C GLU A 37 -6.61 -23.15 1.60
N LEU A 38 -6.54 -22.81 2.89
CA LEU A 38 -7.24 -23.55 3.95
C LEU A 38 -8.76 -23.51 3.77
N LEU A 39 -9.32 -22.33 3.45
CA LEU A 39 -10.75 -22.18 3.19
C LEU A 39 -11.21 -23.08 2.03
N LEU A 40 -10.40 -23.17 0.96
CA LEU A 40 -10.68 -23.99 -0.20
C LEU A 40 -10.42 -25.50 0.02
N GLY A 41 -9.74 -25.86 1.10
CA GLY A 41 -9.29 -27.24 1.34
C GLY A 41 -8.17 -27.69 0.39
N THR A 42 -7.42 -26.75 -0.17
CA THR A 42 -6.32 -27.00 -1.12
C THR A 42 -4.94 -26.87 -0.49
N ALA A 43 -4.85 -26.59 0.82
CA ALA A 43 -3.58 -26.44 1.50
C ALA A 43 -2.79 -27.76 1.54
N ASP A 44 -1.55 -27.72 1.05
CA ASP A 44 -0.65 -28.89 1.00
C ASP A 44 -0.20 -29.39 2.39
N LYS A 45 -0.30 -28.53 3.40
CA LYS A 45 0.11 -28.80 4.78
C LYS A 45 -0.92 -28.24 5.76
N PRO A 46 -1.08 -28.88 6.94
CA PRO A 46 -1.87 -28.30 8.01
C PRO A 46 -1.21 -27.00 8.49
N ALA A 47 -1.96 -25.90 8.48
CA ALA A 47 -1.47 -24.64 8.98
C ALA A 47 -1.21 -24.71 10.48
N THR A 48 -0.07 -24.17 10.90
CA THR A 48 0.36 -24.10 12.31
C THR A 48 0.35 -22.68 12.84
N ASP A 49 0.34 -21.68 11.94
CA ASP A 49 0.24 -20.27 12.31
C ASP A 49 -1.19 -19.96 12.78
N ARG A 50 -1.30 -19.51 14.04
CA ARG A 50 -2.57 -19.13 14.66
C ARG A 50 -3.27 -17.98 13.94
N THR A 51 -2.50 -17.07 13.34
CA THR A 51 -3.03 -15.94 12.57
C THR A 51 -3.71 -16.43 11.30
N VAL A 52 -3.05 -17.36 10.58
CA VAL A 52 -3.58 -17.99 9.36
C VAL A 52 -4.87 -18.77 9.66
N ILE A 53 -4.88 -19.55 10.75
CA ILE A 53 -6.08 -20.29 11.19
C ILE A 53 -7.24 -19.33 11.53
N ALA A 54 -6.97 -18.29 12.34
CA ALA A 54 -7.98 -17.32 12.72
C ALA A 54 -8.54 -16.55 11.50
N LEU A 55 -7.69 -16.27 10.51
CA LEU A 55 -8.08 -15.65 9.27
C LEU A 55 -8.95 -16.56 8.40
N ALA A 56 -8.61 -17.84 8.27
CA ALA A 56 -9.42 -18.82 7.54
C ALA A 56 -10.82 -18.99 8.19
N GLU A 57 -10.88 -19.05 9.52
CA GLU A 57 -12.16 -19.06 10.26
C GLU A 57 -12.99 -17.79 10.01
N LYS A 58 -12.33 -16.64 9.95
CA LYS A 58 -12.99 -15.36 9.64
C LYS A 58 -13.55 -15.35 8.22
N MET A 59 -12.75 -15.78 7.24
CA MET A 59 -13.19 -15.89 5.84
C MET A 59 -14.38 -16.85 5.73
N GLN A 60 -14.35 -18.01 6.41
CA GLN A 60 -15.47 -18.95 6.40
C GLN A 60 -16.76 -18.35 6.97
N LYS A 61 -16.67 -17.56 8.05
CA LYS A 61 -17.84 -16.86 8.62
C LYS A 61 -18.42 -15.84 7.65
N LEU A 62 -17.56 -15.13 6.92
CA LEU A 62 -17.97 -14.12 5.94
C LEU A 62 -18.51 -14.73 4.64
N GLU A 63 -17.95 -15.87 4.21
CA GLU A 63 -18.43 -16.66 3.07
C GLU A 63 -19.87 -17.12 3.30
N ARG A 64 -20.14 -17.72 4.47
CA ARG A 64 -21.51 -18.06 4.91
C ARG A 64 -22.43 -16.83 5.04
N GLY A 65 -21.85 -15.65 5.22
CA GLY A 65 -22.53 -14.36 5.27
C GLY A 65 -22.80 -13.74 3.90
N GLY A 66 -22.40 -14.40 2.81
CA GLY A 66 -22.68 -14.02 1.43
C GLY A 66 -21.51 -13.39 0.67
N ILE A 67 -20.29 -13.32 1.23
CA ILE A 67 -19.12 -12.91 0.44
C ILE A 67 -18.70 -14.07 -0.48
N PRO A 68 -18.66 -13.88 -1.81
CA PRO A 68 -18.17 -14.92 -2.71
C PRO A 68 -16.68 -15.14 -2.52
N VAL A 69 -16.24 -16.39 -2.57
CA VAL A 69 -14.83 -16.77 -2.35
C VAL A 69 -13.86 -16.02 -3.27
N SER A 70 -14.27 -15.75 -4.51
CA SER A 70 -13.50 -14.96 -5.49
C SER A 70 -13.19 -13.53 -5.03
N GLU A 71 -14.03 -12.96 -4.16
CA GLU A 71 -13.80 -11.62 -3.61
C GLU A 71 -12.65 -11.62 -2.60
N PHE A 72 -12.47 -12.69 -1.83
CA PHE A 72 -11.28 -12.83 -0.97
C PHE A 72 -10.01 -12.90 -1.82
N ALA A 73 -9.99 -13.72 -2.87
CA ALA A 73 -8.85 -13.79 -3.79
C ALA A 73 -8.51 -12.42 -4.37
N ARG A 74 -9.52 -11.66 -4.84
CA ARG A 74 -9.33 -10.29 -5.36
C ARG A 74 -8.72 -9.35 -4.31
N ILE A 75 -9.16 -9.44 -3.07
CA ILE A 75 -8.64 -8.59 -1.97
C ILE A 75 -7.20 -8.99 -1.61
N ILE A 76 -6.88 -10.28 -1.58
CA ILE A 76 -5.54 -10.79 -1.27
C ILE A 76 -4.55 -10.41 -2.38
N GLU A 77 -4.95 -10.55 -3.64
CA GLU A 77 -4.18 -10.12 -4.80
C GLU A 77 -3.84 -8.62 -4.72
N ARG A 78 -4.82 -7.79 -4.37
CA ARG A 78 -4.58 -6.36 -4.13
C ARG A 78 -3.61 -6.09 -2.98
N LEU A 79 -3.69 -6.86 -1.89
CA LEU A 79 -2.74 -6.75 -0.77
C LEU A 79 -1.32 -7.10 -1.22
N ARG A 80 -1.17 -8.14 -2.05
CA ARG A 80 0.12 -8.54 -2.64
C ARG A 80 0.71 -7.44 -3.52
N ASP A 81 -0.11 -6.78 -4.33
CA ASP A 81 0.34 -5.66 -5.16
C ASP A 81 0.77 -4.44 -4.32
N GLU A 82 0.07 -4.16 -3.22
CA GLU A 82 0.44 -3.12 -2.24
C GLU A 82 1.78 -3.44 -1.58
N GLU A 83 1.98 -4.68 -1.11
CA GLU A 83 3.25 -5.13 -0.52
C GLU A 83 4.41 -5.07 -1.52
N ALA A 84 4.20 -5.51 -2.76
CA ALA A 84 5.20 -5.44 -3.81
C ALA A 84 5.61 -3.99 -4.10
N SER A 85 4.63 -3.08 -4.16
CA SER A 85 4.86 -1.64 -4.37
C SER A 85 5.64 -1.02 -3.21
N LEU A 86 5.27 -1.35 -1.97
CA LEU A 86 5.97 -0.92 -0.76
C LEU A 86 7.41 -1.42 -0.73
N ASN A 87 7.64 -2.70 -1.02
CA ASN A 87 8.98 -3.28 -1.07
C ASN A 87 9.83 -2.62 -2.17
N GLY A 88 9.28 -2.44 -3.37
CA GLY A 88 9.97 -1.74 -4.46
C GLY A 88 10.34 -0.30 -4.10
N PHE A 89 9.45 0.42 -3.42
CA PHE A 89 9.72 1.77 -2.94
C PHE A 89 10.81 1.79 -1.87
N LYS A 90 10.77 0.85 -0.91
CA LYS A 90 11.80 0.71 0.12
C LYS A 90 13.18 0.48 -0.49
N THR A 91 13.30 -0.47 -1.42
CA THR A 91 14.57 -0.75 -2.13
C THR A 91 15.08 0.48 -2.88
N TYR A 92 14.18 1.25 -3.51
CA TYR A 92 14.57 2.50 -4.17
C TYR A 92 15.12 3.53 -3.18
N LEU A 93 14.45 3.74 -2.04
CA LEU A 93 14.93 4.67 -1.01
C LEU A 93 16.29 4.24 -0.46
N GLU A 94 16.48 2.94 -0.20
CA GLU A 94 17.75 2.39 0.29
C GLU A 94 18.91 2.64 -0.70
N ALA A 95 18.66 2.50 -2.00
CA ALA A 95 19.64 2.75 -3.06
C ALA A 95 19.85 4.24 -3.39
N SER A 96 18.98 5.13 -2.90
CA SER A 96 19.07 6.57 -3.16
C SER A 96 20.16 7.25 -2.31
N ALA A 97 20.73 8.34 -2.83
CA ALA A 97 21.71 9.17 -2.13
C ALA A 97 21.08 10.12 -1.08
N LEU A 98 19.81 9.90 -0.71
CA LEU A 98 19.10 10.71 0.28
C LEU A 98 19.64 10.45 1.69
N SER A 99 19.45 11.41 2.59
CA SER A 99 19.76 11.22 4.00
C SER A 99 18.81 10.20 4.65
N GLU A 100 19.24 9.57 5.74
CA GLU A 100 18.39 8.61 6.48
C GLU A 100 17.10 9.25 7.01
N ASN A 101 17.15 10.52 7.39
CA ASN A 101 15.96 11.26 7.82
C ASN A 101 14.93 11.38 6.69
N GLU A 102 15.39 11.64 5.46
CA GLU A 102 14.51 11.74 4.30
C GLU A 102 13.96 10.40 3.88
N LYS A 103 14.78 9.35 3.89
CA LYS A 103 14.32 7.98 3.64
C LYS A 103 13.23 7.61 4.64
N HIS A 104 13.42 7.88 5.93
CA HIS A 104 12.42 7.61 6.96
C HIS A 104 11.15 8.45 6.76
N MET A 105 11.26 9.74 6.44
CA MET A 105 10.11 10.60 6.15
C MET A 105 9.31 10.09 4.97
N LEU A 106 9.97 9.85 3.83
CA LEU A 106 9.35 9.37 2.59
C LEU A 106 8.71 8.00 2.80
N TRP A 107 9.38 7.10 3.53
CA TRP A 107 8.83 5.78 3.88
C TRP A 107 7.59 5.87 4.77
N SER A 108 7.54 6.87 5.66
CA SER A 108 6.40 7.07 6.54
C SER A 108 5.12 7.48 5.81
N ILE A 109 5.22 8.05 4.60
CA ILE A 109 4.07 8.55 3.85
C ILE A 109 3.13 7.41 3.44
N PRO A 110 3.56 6.40 2.66
CA PRO A 110 2.68 5.30 2.26
C PRO A 110 2.33 4.36 3.43
N THR A 111 3.27 4.11 4.35
CA THR A 111 3.05 3.18 5.47
C THR A 111 2.08 3.73 6.51
N LYS A 112 2.11 5.04 6.78
CA LYS A 112 1.16 5.72 7.68
C LYS A 112 0.02 6.42 6.92
N ARG A 113 -0.05 6.23 5.59
CA ARG A 113 -1.09 6.77 4.70
C ARG A 113 -1.31 8.27 4.87
N ARG A 114 -0.22 9.02 4.94
CA ARG A 114 -0.24 10.47 5.17
C ARG A 114 -0.64 11.20 3.89
N CYS A 115 -1.46 12.24 4.04
CA CYS A 115 -1.78 13.19 2.97
C CYS A 115 -1.00 14.47 3.20
N GLY A 116 -0.66 15.18 2.14
CA GLY A 116 0.13 16.37 2.29
C GLY A 116 0.72 16.90 1.00
N ILE A 117 1.70 17.78 1.18
CA ILE A 117 2.51 18.34 0.11
C ILE A 117 3.95 17.94 0.39
N LEU A 118 4.57 17.28 -0.58
CA LEU A 118 5.98 16.94 -0.55
C LEU A 118 6.72 17.91 -1.48
N GLU A 119 7.54 18.77 -0.91
CA GLU A 119 8.37 19.72 -1.65
C GLU A 119 9.80 19.19 -1.76
N CYS A 120 10.39 19.35 -2.94
CA CYS A 120 11.75 18.95 -3.25
C CYS A 120 12.63 20.18 -3.44
N PHE A 121 13.81 20.16 -2.83
CA PHE A 121 14.78 21.24 -2.86
C PHE A 121 16.12 20.74 -3.38
N VAL A 122 16.81 21.61 -4.11
CA VAL A 122 18.22 21.43 -4.50
C VAL A 122 18.97 22.66 -4.05
N ASP A 123 19.98 22.45 -3.20
CA ASP A 123 20.79 23.53 -2.61
C ASP A 123 19.93 24.67 -2.02
N GLY A 124 18.84 24.30 -1.34
CA GLY A 124 17.89 25.21 -0.70
C GLY A 124 16.86 25.87 -1.63
N THR A 125 16.91 25.62 -2.94
CA THR A 125 15.94 26.13 -3.91
C THR A 125 14.84 25.11 -4.18
N SER A 126 13.58 25.51 -4.05
CA SER A 126 12.44 24.64 -4.41
C SER A 126 12.39 24.43 -5.92
N ILE A 127 12.28 23.18 -6.33
CA ILE A 127 12.35 22.75 -7.74
C ILE A 127 11.15 21.91 -8.18
N GLY A 128 10.34 21.44 -7.22
CA GLY A 128 9.22 20.57 -7.51
C GLY A 128 8.35 20.34 -6.28
N VAL A 129 7.06 20.15 -6.54
CA VAL A 129 6.05 19.88 -5.52
C VAL A 129 5.24 18.67 -5.96
N ILE A 130 5.01 17.74 -5.03
CA ILE A 130 4.22 16.53 -5.23
C ILE A 130 3.04 16.61 -4.25
N SER A 131 1.81 16.65 -4.77
CA SER A 131 0.61 16.49 -3.95
C SER A 131 0.47 15.01 -3.59
N VAL A 132 0.40 14.71 -2.30
CA VAL A 132 0.14 13.36 -1.80
C VAL A 132 -1.28 13.32 -1.26
N GLU A 133 -2.14 12.56 -1.93
CA GLU A 133 -3.55 12.44 -1.58
C GLU A 133 -3.89 11.02 -1.16
N LYS A 134 -4.77 10.89 -0.17
CA LYS A 134 -5.42 9.61 0.14
C LYS A 134 -6.50 9.40 -0.91
N THR A 135 -6.15 8.69 -1.97
CA THR A 135 -7.12 8.25 -2.96
C THR A 135 -8.05 7.22 -2.31
N GLY A 136 -9.37 7.36 -2.56
CA GLY A 136 -10.39 6.44 -2.04
C GLY A 136 -10.31 5.02 -2.64
N ALA A 137 -9.58 4.86 -3.75
CA ALA A 137 -9.13 3.56 -4.21
C ALA A 137 -8.00 3.11 -3.28
N GLU A 138 -8.30 2.18 -2.38
CA GLU A 138 -7.34 1.71 -1.38
C GLU A 138 -6.00 1.27 -2.02
N SER A 139 -5.01 2.14 -1.80
CA SER A 139 -3.55 1.97 -1.77
C SER A 139 -2.80 1.55 -3.03
N HIS A 140 -2.70 2.48 -3.99
CA HIS A 140 -1.54 2.60 -4.91
C HIS A 140 -0.57 3.73 -4.49
N MET A 141 -0.73 4.29 -3.29
CA MET A 141 0.02 5.46 -2.81
C MET A 141 1.54 5.27 -2.89
N ALA A 142 2.07 4.08 -2.55
CA ALA A 142 3.50 3.81 -2.66
C ALA A 142 3.98 3.85 -4.12
N HIS A 143 3.20 3.30 -5.05
CA HIS A 143 3.51 3.29 -6.47
C HIS A 143 3.44 4.70 -7.07
N GLU A 144 2.40 5.46 -6.76
CA GLU A 144 2.21 6.84 -7.22
C GLU A 144 3.30 7.76 -6.68
N LEU A 145 3.58 7.69 -5.37
CA LEU A 145 4.63 8.47 -4.73
C LEU A 145 6.00 8.12 -5.31
N PHE A 146 6.28 6.83 -5.51
CA PHE A 146 7.49 6.36 -6.15
C PHE A 146 7.67 6.93 -7.56
N GLY A 147 6.61 6.87 -8.39
CA GLY A 147 6.61 7.43 -9.74
C GLY A 147 6.85 8.94 -9.74
N ALA A 148 6.18 9.67 -8.84
CA ALA A 148 6.32 11.11 -8.70
C ALA A 148 7.74 11.52 -8.28
N ILE A 149 8.32 10.85 -7.27
CA ILE A 149 9.68 11.10 -6.81
C ILE A 149 10.68 10.80 -7.93
N LYS A 150 10.56 9.66 -8.62
CA LYS A 150 11.43 9.34 -9.77
C LYS A 150 11.37 10.39 -10.86
N SER A 151 10.16 10.88 -11.18
CA SER A 151 9.96 11.93 -12.19
C SER A 151 10.66 13.23 -11.79
N VAL A 152 10.48 13.68 -10.54
CA VAL A 152 11.18 14.85 -10.01
C VAL A 152 12.70 14.63 -10.08
N MET A 153 13.22 13.52 -9.57
CA MET A 153 14.66 13.23 -9.58
C MET A 153 15.25 13.19 -11.00
N SER A 154 14.52 12.66 -11.99
CA SER A 154 14.94 12.69 -13.40
C SER A 154 15.09 14.11 -13.92
N ARG A 155 14.11 14.98 -13.64
CA ARG A 155 14.16 16.40 -14.04
C ARG A 155 15.34 17.12 -13.39
N ILE A 156 15.66 16.82 -12.14
CA ILE A 156 16.84 17.39 -11.48
C ILE A 156 18.11 16.97 -12.20
N LYS A 157 18.26 15.67 -12.50
CA LYS A 157 19.42 15.17 -13.25
C LYS A 157 19.56 15.85 -14.62
N GLU A 158 18.46 16.09 -15.32
CA GLU A 158 18.46 16.82 -16.59
C GLU A 158 18.91 18.28 -16.43
N MET A 159 18.49 18.96 -15.35
CA MET A 159 18.81 20.36 -15.10
C MET A 159 20.25 20.58 -14.62
N TYR A 160 20.75 19.71 -13.75
CA TYR A 160 22.01 19.92 -13.02
C TYR A 160 23.13 18.95 -13.42
N GLY A 161 22.83 17.91 -14.21
CA GLY A 161 23.76 16.83 -14.52
C GLY A 161 24.05 15.92 -13.32
N GLU A 162 24.74 14.79 -13.55
CA GLU A 162 25.09 13.86 -12.47
C GLU A 162 26.20 14.39 -11.54
N GLU A 163 27.04 15.31 -12.04
CA GLU A 163 28.19 15.88 -11.30
C GLU A 163 27.90 17.24 -10.63
N GLY A 164 26.82 17.94 -11.03
CA GLY A 164 26.49 19.28 -10.53
C GLY A 164 25.57 19.30 -9.30
N LEU A 165 25.13 18.12 -8.85
CA LEU A 165 24.10 17.94 -7.84
C LEU A 165 24.75 17.74 -6.46
N LYS A 166 24.80 18.79 -5.64
CA LYS A 166 25.47 18.74 -4.33
C LYS A 166 24.58 18.20 -3.22
N SER A 167 23.30 18.56 -3.22
CA SER A 167 22.33 18.09 -2.22
C SER A 167 20.90 18.11 -2.76
N VAL A 168 20.15 17.02 -2.54
CA VAL A 168 18.69 16.99 -2.71
C VAL A 168 18.09 16.85 -1.35
N THR A 169 17.09 17.67 -1.03
CA THR A 169 16.29 17.47 0.17
C THR A 169 14.80 17.47 -0.06
N PHE A 170 14.08 16.81 0.83
CA PHE A 170 12.62 16.75 0.82
C PHE A 170 12.03 17.29 2.11
N SER A 171 10.97 18.09 1.98
CA SER A 171 10.13 18.54 3.09
C SER A 171 8.70 18.05 2.88
N PHE A 172 8.04 17.57 3.93
CA PHE A 172 6.65 17.11 3.85
C PHE A 172 5.77 17.87 4.84
N GLU A 173 4.75 18.54 4.33
CA GLU A 173 3.69 19.17 5.11
C GLU A 173 2.44 18.30 5.08
N ALA A 174 2.07 17.73 6.23
CA ALA A 174 0.87 16.91 6.34
C ALA A 174 -0.39 17.78 6.30
N LYS A 175 -1.41 17.34 5.57
CA LYS A 175 -2.76 17.92 5.64
C LYS A 175 -3.56 17.15 6.69
N GLU A 176 -4.17 17.89 7.64
CA GLU A 176 -5.13 17.35 8.62
C GLU A 176 -6.45 16.93 7.96
#